data_AF-A0A0N4ZDG8-F1
#
_entry.id   AF-A0A0N4ZDG8-F1
#
_cell.length_a   1.000
_cell.length_b   1.000
_cell.length_c   1.000
_cell.angle_alpha   90.00
_cell.angle_beta   90.00
_cell.angle_gamma   90.00
#
_symmetry.space_group_name_H-M   'P 1'
#
loop_
_entity.id
_entity.type
_entity.pdbx_description
1 polymer ?
#
loop_
_entity_poly.entity_id
_entity_poly.type
_entity_poly.pdbx_seq_one_letter_code
_entity_poly.pdbx_strand_id
1 'polypeptide(L)'
;MCDFLPDNISEEQDNSLTFGNEDSLRYGGAQGICDDEEEEEEEEEEEEDEEDEEEKRRAAERERKKEEVRKRLMEASRAKKAKKGFLTPERKKKLRKLLMEKAAEDLKQQQMLREQERQRILQERIIPLPDLDSMDDDEMQETAQKFVERIKQLESDVYDLNYFVRQKDFEINELTIAVNDLRGKFVKPTLKKVSKTDNKFDKLKKKETAKVDFRSNLKTVESNKFAMEEEKEKEKLEWAK
;
A
#
# COMPACT_ATOMS: atom_id res chain seq x y z
N MET A 1 -23.90 -42.24 38.36
CA MET A 1 -22.76 -42.73 39.18
C MET A 1 -21.73 -41.62 39.33
N CYS A 2 -21.88 -40.62 40.19
CA CYS A 2 -22.80 -40.38 41.31
C CYS A 2 -23.42 -38.98 41.07
N ASP A 3 -24.72 -38.71 41.07
CA ASP A 3 -25.85 -39.03 41.98
C ASP A 3 -25.70 -38.44 43.39
N PHE A 4 -26.09 -37.16 43.55
CA PHE A 4 -26.74 -36.68 44.78
C PHE A 4 -27.60 -35.43 44.50
N LEU A 5 -28.90 -35.67 44.39
CA LEU A 5 -30.05 -34.76 44.54
C LEU A 5 -30.84 -35.35 45.74
N PRO A 6 -31.91 -34.73 46.30
CA PRO A 6 -32.25 -33.31 46.47
C PRO A 6 -33.01 -33.02 47.81
N ASP A 7 -33.58 -31.79 47.90
CA ASP A 7 -34.85 -31.36 48.51
C ASP A 7 -35.18 -31.55 50.01
N ASN A 8 -35.54 -30.42 50.66
CA ASN A 8 -36.70 -30.21 51.57
C ASN A 8 -36.59 -28.81 52.21
N ILE A 9 -37.60 -27.92 52.39
CA ILE A 9 -38.97 -28.00 52.96
C ILE A 9 -39.63 -26.63 52.64
N SER A 10 -40.71 -26.54 51.82
CA SER A 10 -42.14 -26.30 52.18
C SER A 10 -42.39 -25.12 53.16
N GLU A 11 -42.98 -24.03 52.69
CA GLU A 11 -44.40 -23.62 52.87
C GLU A 11 -44.79 -23.25 54.30
N GLU A 12 -45.26 -22.02 54.51
CA GLU A 12 -46.54 -21.75 55.18
C GLU A 12 -46.99 -20.29 54.95
N GLN A 13 -48.23 -20.15 54.48
CA GLN A 13 -49.04 -18.94 54.51
C GLN A 13 -49.86 -18.91 55.81
N ASP A 14 -50.36 -17.71 56.11
CA ASP A 14 -51.67 -17.39 56.70
C ASP A 14 -51.72 -16.70 58.08
N ASN A 15 -52.56 -15.65 58.06
CA ASN A 15 -53.45 -15.16 59.12
C ASN A 15 -52.80 -14.47 60.34
N SER A 16 -53.34 -13.39 60.89
CA SER A 16 -54.74 -12.97 60.95
C SER A 16 -54.91 -11.48 61.26
N LEU A 17 -55.94 -10.91 60.63
CA LEU A 17 -56.72 -9.75 61.06
C LEU A 17 -57.10 -9.83 62.55
N THR A 18 -56.91 -8.74 63.30
CA THR A 18 -57.75 -8.43 64.49
C THR A 18 -58.14 -6.96 64.47
N PHE A 19 -59.45 -6.73 64.45
CA PHE A 19 -60.14 -5.45 64.46
C PHE A 19 -60.91 -5.31 65.77
N GLY A 20 -61.05 -4.06 66.26
CA GLY A 20 -62.03 -3.62 67.25
C GLY A 20 -61.49 -3.49 68.69
N ASN A 21 -61.86 -2.49 69.49
CA ASN A 21 -62.80 -1.40 69.32
C ASN A 21 -62.58 -0.34 70.43
N GLU A 22 -62.74 0.93 70.05
CA GLU A 22 -63.57 1.98 70.71
C GLU A 22 -63.48 2.20 72.23
N ASP A 23 -63.04 3.39 72.66
CA ASP A 23 -63.91 4.54 73.01
C ASP A 23 -63.25 5.51 74.02
N SER A 24 -63.22 6.81 73.69
CA SER A 24 -63.69 7.90 74.58
C SER A 24 -63.42 9.30 73.98
N LEU A 25 -64.51 10.02 73.72
CA LEU A 25 -64.62 11.44 73.35
C LEU A 25 -63.80 12.41 74.23
N ARG A 26 -63.15 13.43 73.62
CA ARG A 26 -63.39 14.86 73.97
C ARG A 26 -62.68 15.88 73.06
N TYR A 27 -63.50 16.70 72.40
CA TYR A 27 -63.38 18.16 72.18
C TYR A 27 -62.05 18.80 71.77
N GLY A 28 -62.04 19.36 70.56
CA GLY A 28 -61.63 20.75 70.32
C GLY A 28 -60.32 20.98 69.56
N GLY A 29 -60.38 21.86 68.55
CA GLY A 29 -59.23 22.65 68.11
C GLY A 29 -58.70 22.30 66.72
N ALA A 30 -58.92 23.18 65.76
CA ALA A 30 -58.19 23.22 64.50
C ALA A 30 -56.80 23.82 64.72
N GLN A 31 -55.74 23.23 64.13
CA GLN A 31 -54.56 23.88 63.51
C GLN A 31 -53.39 22.89 63.28
N GLY A 32 -52.79 22.92 62.08
CA GLY A 32 -51.37 22.61 61.82
C GLY A 32 -51.03 21.26 61.18
N ILE A 33 -51.18 21.12 59.85
CA ILE A 33 -50.51 20.10 59.00
C ILE A 33 -50.07 20.85 57.75
N CYS A 34 -48.86 21.42 57.77
CA CYS A 34 -48.22 22.05 56.60
C CYS A 34 -46.67 22.05 56.63
N ASP A 35 -45.99 21.47 57.64
CA ASP A 35 -44.52 21.59 57.80
C ASP A 35 -43.77 20.24 57.76
N ASP A 36 -44.45 19.09 57.71
CA ASP A 36 -43.80 17.75 57.82
C ASP A 36 -43.60 17.07 56.44
N GLU A 37 -44.42 17.42 55.43
CA GLU A 37 -44.31 16.89 54.05
C GLU A 37 -43.25 17.64 53.21
N GLU A 38 -42.96 18.92 53.51
CA GLU A 38 -41.91 19.69 52.82
C GLU A 38 -40.50 19.29 53.30
N GLU A 39 -40.32 18.89 54.57
CA GLU A 39 -39.03 18.40 55.08
C GLU A 39 -38.69 16.99 54.55
N GLU A 40 -39.67 16.09 54.37
CA GLU A 40 -39.45 14.77 53.74
C GLU A 40 -39.11 14.87 52.23
N GLU A 41 -39.74 15.80 51.50
CA GLU A 41 -39.41 16.05 50.08
C GLU A 41 -38.00 16.68 49.92
N GLU A 42 -37.57 17.56 50.83
CA GLU A 42 -36.21 18.12 50.84
C GLU A 42 -35.14 17.06 51.18
N GLU A 43 -35.41 16.13 52.10
CA GLU A 43 -34.50 15.02 52.41
C GLU A 43 -34.38 14.01 51.24
N GLU A 44 -35.47 13.73 50.52
CA GLU A 44 -35.43 12.88 49.31
C GLU A 44 -34.68 13.54 48.14
N GLU A 45 -34.83 14.85 47.92
CA GLU A 45 -34.07 15.60 46.92
C GLU A 45 -32.56 15.66 47.26
N GLU A 46 -32.21 15.82 48.55
CA GLU A 46 -30.80 15.79 49.00
C GLU A 46 -30.16 14.40 48.81
N GLU A 47 -30.88 13.30 49.09
CA GLU A 47 -30.36 11.94 48.83
C GLU A 47 -30.23 11.63 47.33
N GLU A 48 -31.17 12.06 46.48
CA GLU A 48 -31.06 11.93 45.03
C GLU A 48 -29.83 12.68 44.48
N ASP A 49 -29.58 13.91 44.93
CA ASP A 49 -28.41 14.71 44.53
C ASP A 49 -27.07 14.07 44.98
N GLU A 50 -27.03 13.44 46.15
CA GLU A 50 -25.87 12.69 46.65
C GLU A 50 -25.58 11.43 45.82
N GLU A 51 -26.61 10.66 45.45
CA GLU A 51 -26.48 9.50 44.56
C GLU A 51 -25.95 9.90 43.18
N ASP A 52 -26.47 11.00 42.64
CA ASP A 52 -26.12 11.55 41.33
C ASP A 52 -24.64 12.02 41.29
N GLU A 53 -24.16 12.64 42.37
CA GLU A 53 -22.76 13.00 42.58
C GLU A 53 -21.84 11.77 42.72
N GLU A 54 -22.30 10.71 43.40
CA GLU A 54 -21.55 9.47 43.51
C GLU A 54 -21.42 8.75 42.16
N GLU A 55 -22.49 8.74 41.34
CA GLU A 55 -22.47 8.20 39.99
C GLU A 55 -21.51 8.99 39.08
N LYS A 56 -21.52 10.33 39.16
CA LYS A 56 -20.58 11.21 38.44
C LYS A 56 -19.13 10.91 38.83
N ARG A 57 -18.84 10.66 40.12
CA ARG A 57 -17.51 10.25 40.60
C ARG A 57 -17.09 8.87 40.08
N ARG A 58 -18.00 7.89 40.12
CA ARG A 58 -17.76 6.53 39.58
C ARG A 58 -17.59 6.54 38.05
N ALA A 59 -18.26 7.44 37.34
CA ALA A 59 -18.08 7.65 35.90
C ALA A 59 -16.74 8.31 35.57
N ALA A 60 -16.35 9.34 36.32
CA ALA A 60 -15.06 10.02 36.17
C ALA A 60 -13.87 9.07 36.45
N GLU A 61 -13.98 8.20 37.45
CA GLU A 61 -12.94 7.20 37.74
C GLU A 61 -12.81 6.16 36.62
N ARG A 62 -13.94 5.71 36.05
CA ARG A 62 -13.95 4.79 34.88
C ARG A 62 -13.34 5.45 33.64
N GLU A 63 -13.62 6.72 33.39
CA GLU A 63 -13.01 7.47 32.27
C GLU A 63 -11.51 7.69 32.49
N ARG A 64 -11.07 8.01 33.71
CA ARG A 64 -9.64 8.12 34.03
C ARG A 64 -8.89 6.80 33.82
N LYS A 65 -9.46 5.67 34.24
CA LYS A 65 -8.91 4.32 33.98
C LYS A 65 -8.88 3.99 32.49
N LYS A 66 -9.91 4.35 31.72
CA LYS A 66 -9.94 4.14 30.26
C LYS A 66 -8.88 4.99 29.55
N GLU A 67 -8.69 6.23 29.95
CA GLU A 67 -7.69 7.13 29.38
C GLU A 67 -6.26 6.64 29.69
N GLU A 68 -6.01 6.17 30.91
CA GLU A 68 -4.72 5.59 31.29
C GLU A 68 -4.40 4.32 30.47
N VAL A 69 -5.38 3.42 30.29
CA VAL A 69 -5.22 2.24 29.44
C VAL A 69 -4.98 2.63 27.98
N ARG A 70 -5.71 3.63 27.45
CA ARG A 70 -5.51 4.16 26.10
C ARG A 70 -4.13 4.77 25.93
N LYS A 71 -3.64 5.52 26.92
CA LYS A 71 -2.30 6.12 26.95
C LYS A 71 -1.22 5.05 26.96
N ARG A 72 -1.36 4.02 27.82
CA ARG A 72 -0.45 2.87 27.88
C ARG A 72 -0.43 2.07 26.57
N LEU A 73 -1.58 1.89 25.93
CA LEU A 73 -1.68 1.22 24.62
C LEU A 73 -1.01 2.04 23.51
N MET A 74 -1.19 3.37 23.53
CA MET A 74 -0.58 4.28 22.57
C MET A 74 0.95 4.32 22.72
N GLU A 75 1.45 4.35 23.95
CA GLU A 75 2.89 4.38 24.27
C GLU A 75 3.58 3.06 23.94
N ALA A 76 2.94 1.92 24.23
CA ALA A 76 3.40 0.61 23.79
C ALA A 76 3.43 0.48 22.25
N SER A 77 2.49 1.11 21.54
CA SER A 77 2.49 1.14 20.06
C SER A 77 3.62 2.03 19.50
N ARG A 78 3.92 3.16 20.16
CA ARG A 78 4.98 4.09 19.78
C ARG A 78 6.36 3.47 19.97
N ALA A 79 6.59 2.79 21.11
CA ALA A 79 7.82 2.07 21.38
C ALA A 79 8.08 0.92 20.38
N LYS A 80 7.01 0.24 19.93
CA LYS A 80 7.10 -0.78 18.86
C LYS A 80 7.36 -0.18 17.47
N LYS A 81 6.88 1.05 17.20
CA LYS A 81 7.15 1.77 15.94
C LYS A 81 8.57 2.35 15.87
N ALA A 82 9.12 2.81 16.99
CA ALA A 82 10.46 3.39 17.06
C ALA A 82 11.58 2.38 16.76
N LYS A 83 11.36 1.07 16.99
CA LYS A 83 12.32 0.00 16.69
C LYS A 83 12.25 -0.53 15.24
N LYS A 84 11.41 0.04 14.37
CA LYS A 84 11.21 -0.44 12.99
C LYS A 84 12.22 0.13 12.01
N GLY A 85 13.45 -0.41 12.06
CA GLY A 85 14.36 -0.59 10.93
C GLY A 85 14.94 0.67 10.26
N PHE A 86 16.27 0.68 10.13
CA PHE A 86 17.18 1.61 9.44
C PHE A 86 16.70 2.27 8.11
N LEU A 87 15.60 1.83 7.50
CA LEU A 87 15.02 2.44 6.32
C LEU A 87 13.50 2.31 6.33
N THR A 88 12.77 3.42 6.16
CA THR A 88 11.32 3.35 5.95
C THR A 88 11.03 2.55 4.68
N PRO A 89 9.97 1.73 4.65
CA PRO A 89 9.63 0.91 3.49
C PRO A 89 9.43 1.74 2.21
N GLU A 90 8.94 2.98 2.35
CA GLU A 90 8.81 3.95 1.26
C GLU A 90 10.16 4.41 0.72
N ARG A 91 11.13 4.72 1.60
CA ARG A 91 12.49 5.09 1.18
C ARG A 91 13.20 3.92 0.51
N LYS A 92 13.00 2.68 0.98
CA LYS A 92 13.52 1.46 0.34
C LYS A 92 12.94 1.27 -1.07
N LYS A 93 11.64 1.52 -1.25
CA LYS A 93 10.97 1.44 -2.56
C LYS A 93 11.51 2.51 -3.52
N LYS A 94 11.65 3.76 -3.06
CA LYS A 94 12.21 4.86 -3.85
C LYS A 94 13.66 4.56 -4.26
N LEU A 95 14.48 4.05 -3.34
CA LEU A 95 15.86 3.69 -3.63
C LEU A 95 15.97 2.57 -4.67
N ARG A 96 15.16 1.50 -4.55
CA ARG A 96 15.10 0.44 -5.56
C ARG A 96 14.72 0.97 -6.94
N LYS A 97 13.76 1.90 -7.01
CA LYS A 97 13.37 2.54 -8.26
C LYS A 97 14.56 3.30 -8.87
N LEU A 98 15.22 4.15 -8.08
CA LEU A 98 16.38 4.92 -8.54
C LEU A 98 17.54 4.03 -8.99
N LEU A 99 17.78 2.92 -8.30
CA LEU A 99 18.82 1.96 -8.70
C LEU A 99 18.49 1.27 -10.02
N MET A 100 17.23 0.91 -10.24
CA MET A 100 16.80 0.28 -11.50
C MET A 100 16.79 1.28 -12.67
N GLU A 101 16.42 2.53 -12.39
CA GLU A 101 16.47 3.65 -13.34
C GLU A 101 17.92 3.95 -13.75
N LYS A 102 18.82 4.09 -12.78
CA LYS A 102 20.26 4.24 -13.05
C LYS A 102 20.83 3.03 -13.81
N ALA A 103 20.49 1.81 -13.42
CA ALA A 103 20.97 0.62 -14.12
C ALA A 103 20.49 0.57 -15.59
N ALA A 104 19.27 1.05 -15.86
CA ALA A 104 18.76 1.15 -17.23
C ALA A 104 19.46 2.25 -18.03
N GLU A 105 19.73 3.39 -17.41
CA GLU A 105 20.52 4.48 -18.01
C GLU A 105 21.95 4.03 -18.32
N ASP A 106 22.63 3.41 -17.35
CA ASP A 106 23.99 2.89 -17.50
C ASP A 106 24.04 1.82 -18.61
N LEU A 107 23.05 0.92 -18.68
CA LEU A 107 22.96 -0.07 -19.75
C LEU A 107 22.82 0.59 -21.13
N LYS A 108 21.99 1.63 -21.25
CA LYS A 108 21.83 2.38 -22.51
C LYS A 108 23.10 3.12 -22.90
N GLN A 109 23.78 3.75 -21.93
CA GLN A 109 25.07 4.41 -22.17
C GLN A 109 26.14 3.42 -22.64
N GLN A 110 26.25 2.25 -22.00
CA GLN A 110 27.17 1.19 -22.43
C GLN A 110 26.86 0.69 -23.85
N GLN A 111 25.57 0.56 -24.22
CA GLN A 111 25.18 0.20 -25.58
C GLN A 111 25.62 1.27 -26.59
N MET A 112 25.41 2.56 -26.29
CA MET A 112 25.84 3.64 -27.17
C MET A 112 27.36 3.68 -27.32
N LEU A 113 28.12 3.53 -26.23
CA LEU A 113 29.58 3.48 -26.27
C LEU A 113 30.08 2.27 -27.05
N ARG A 114 29.47 1.09 -26.86
CA ARG A 114 29.83 -0.12 -27.61
C ARG A 114 29.55 0.04 -29.11
N GLU A 115 28.46 0.71 -29.48
CA GLU A 115 28.15 0.97 -30.88
C GLU A 115 29.11 2.02 -31.47
N GLN A 116 29.42 3.10 -30.75
CA GLN A 116 30.42 4.08 -31.19
C GLN A 116 31.80 3.45 -31.39
N GLU A 117 32.22 2.61 -30.45
CA GLU A 117 33.48 1.87 -30.55
C GLU A 117 33.46 0.88 -31.71
N ARG A 118 32.34 0.20 -31.93
CA ARG A 118 32.14 -0.65 -33.12
C ARG A 118 32.32 0.14 -34.40
N GLN A 119 31.70 1.33 -34.52
CA GLN A 119 31.82 2.19 -35.68
C GLN A 119 33.27 2.67 -35.88
N ARG A 120 33.97 3.05 -34.80
CA ARG A 120 35.39 3.43 -34.82
C ARG A 120 36.27 2.29 -35.36
N ILE A 121 36.11 1.09 -34.81
CA ILE A 121 36.87 -0.09 -35.24
C ILE A 121 36.55 -0.46 -36.70
N LEU A 122 35.30 -0.35 -37.13
CA LEU A 122 34.91 -0.58 -38.52
C LEU A 122 35.59 0.42 -39.45
N GLN A 123 35.60 1.71 -39.10
CA GLN A 123 36.29 2.74 -39.88
C GLN A 123 37.81 2.51 -39.96
N GLU A 124 38.44 2.04 -38.87
CA GLU A 124 39.88 1.71 -38.87
C GLU A 124 40.21 0.45 -39.68
N ARG A 125 39.31 -0.55 -39.69
CA ARG A 125 39.55 -1.86 -40.35
C ARG A 125 39.12 -1.89 -41.81
N ILE A 126 38.11 -1.13 -42.20
CA ILE A 126 37.63 -1.08 -43.57
C ILE A 126 38.62 -0.24 -44.37
N ILE A 127 39.28 -0.88 -45.34
CA ILE A 127 40.15 -0.19 -46.28
C ILE A 127 39.24 0.66 -47.20
N PRO A 128 39.46 1.97 -47.30
CA PRO A 128 38.69 2.80 -48.22
C PRO A 128 38.93 2.33 -49.65
N LEU A 129 37.89 2.38 -50.47
CA LEU A 129 38.02 2.01 -51.88
C LEU A 129 39.00 2.99 -52.57
N PRO A 130 39.99 2.48 -53.32
CA PRO A 130 40.87 3.33 -54.10
C PRO A 130 40.09 4.04 -55.22
N ASP A 131 40.63 5.15 -55.71
CA ASP A 131 40.03 5.91 -56.80
C ASP A 131 40.23 5.19 -58.14
N LEU A 132 39.18 4.48 -58.57
CA LEU A 132 39.21 3.56 -59.71
C LEU A 132 39.43 4.26 -61.05
N ASP A 133 39.06 5.54 -61.17
CA ASP A 133 39.17 6.30 -62.43
C ASP A 133 40.61 6.78 -62.71
N SER A 134 41.47 6.71 -61.69
CA SER A 134 42.87 7.18 -61.74
C SER A 134 43.90 6.07 -61.89
N MET A 135 43.49 4.81 -61.79
CA MET A 135 44.36 3.63 -61.77
C MET A 135 44.49 2.98 -63.15
N ASP A 136 45.69 2.46 -63.45
CA ASP A 136 45.92 1.62 -64.64
C ASP A 136 45.30 0.22 -64.46
N ASP A 137 45.00 -0.47 -65.57
CA ASP A 137 44.35 -1.79 -65.57
C ASP A 137 45.13 -2.84 -64.75
N ASP A 138 46.45 -2.81 -64.79
CA ASP A 138 47.32 -3.73 -64.03
C ASP A 138 47.23 -3.47 -62.51
N GLU A 139 47.19 -2.19 -62.10
CA GLU A 139 47.03 -1.79 -60.69
C GLU A 139 45.64 -2.16 -60.17
N MET A 140 44.61 -2.04 -61.01
CA MET A 140 43.26 -2.47 -60.71
C MET A 140 43.19 -3.99 -60.49
N GLN A 141 43.91 -4.78 -61.28
CA GLN A 141 43.94 -6.23 -61.12
C GLN A 141 44.68 -6.64 -59.84
N GLU A 142 45.79 -5.98 -59.49
CA GLU A 142 46.55 -6.25 -58.26
C GLU A 142 45.72 -5.92 -57.01
N THR A 143 45.06 -4.75 -56.99
CA THR A 143 44.19 -4.34 -55.88
C THR A 143 43.02 -5.29 -55.69
N ALA A 144 42.38 -5.74 -56.77
CA ALA A 144 41.32 -6.75 -56.73
C ALA A 144 41.80 -8.07 -56.10
N GLN A 145 43.01 -8.54 -56.45
CA GLN A 145 43.59 -9.75 -55.87
C GLN A 145 43.85 -9.60 -54.36
N LYS A 146 44.37 -8.45 -53.91
CA LYS A 146 44.57 -8.13 -52.49
C LYS A 146 43.26 -8.16 -51.70
N PHE A 147 42.18 -7.61 -52.27
CA PHE A 147 40.85 -7.67 -51.62
C PHE A 147 40.35 -9.11 -51.50
N VAL A 148 40.49 -9.93 -52.55
CA VAL A 148 40.08 -11.34 -52.51
C VAL A 148 40.87 -12.12 -51.47
N GLU A 149 42.19 -11.93 -51.37
CA GLU A 149 43.01 -12.58 -50.35
C GLU A 149 42.60 -12.13 -48.94
N ARG A 150 42.35 -10.83 -48.75
CA ARG A 150 41.88 -10.30 -47.47
C ARG A 150 40.52 -10.86 -47.07
N ILE A 151 39.58 -11.00 -48.01
CA ILE A 151 38.27 -11.61 -47.77
C ILE A 151 38.44 -13.06 -47.30
N LYS A 152 39.27 -13.85 -47.97
CA LYS A 152 39.53 -15.25 -47.57
C LYS A 152 40.06 -15.36 -46.14
N GLN A 153 40.99 -14.47 -45.75
CA GLN A 153 41.50 -14.42 -44.37
C GLN A 153 40.39 -14.05 -43.38
N LEU A 154 39.60 -13.01 -43.67
CA LEU A 154 38.50 -12.58 -42.81
C LEU A 154 37.42 -13.66 -42.66
N GLU A 155 37.11 -14.41 -43.72
CA GLU A 155 36.17 -15.53 -43.66
C GLU A 155 36.68 -16.65 -42.74
N SER A 156 37.99 -16.95 -42.79
CA SER A 156 38.63 -17.89 -41.85
C SER A 156 38.51 -17.40 -40.41
N ASP A 157 38.86 -16.14 -40.14
CA ASP A 157 38.76 -15.55 -38.80
C ASP A 157 37.33 -15.57 -38.27
N VAL A 158 36.35 -15.26 -39.13
CA VAL A 158 34.92 -15.30 -38.79
C VAL A 158 34.48 -16.72 -38.45
N TYR A 159 34.96 -17.73 -39.16
CA TYR A 159 34.67 -19.13 -38.85
C TYR A 159 35.19 -19.51 -37.46
N ASP A 160 36.45 -19.21 -37.16
CA ASP A 160 37.08 -19.54 -35.87
C ASP A 160 36.39 -18.83 -34.70
N LEU A 161 36.08 -17.54 -34.86
CA LEU A 161 35.34 -16.76 -33.88
C LEU A 161 33.94 -17.34 -33.63
N ASN A 162 33.20 -17.68 -34.70
CA ASN A 162 31.88 -18.28 -34.56
C ASN A 162 31.93 -19.66 -33.88
N TYR A 163 32.95 -20.46 -34.19
CA TYR A 163 33.14 -21.74 -33.53
C TYR A 163 33.38 -21.58 -32.03
N PHE A 164 34.26 -20.65 -31.64
CA PHE A 164 34.51 -20.35 -30.23
C PHE A 164 33.24 -19.85 -29.51
N VAL A 165 32.48 -18.95 -30.13
CA VAL A 165 31.21 -18.46 -29.58
C VAL A 165 30.23 -19.62 -29.35
N ARG A 166 30.06 -20.52 -30.32
CA ARG A 166 29.20 -21.70 -30.19
C ARG A 166 29.64 -22.62 -29.05
N GLN A 167 30.95 -22.82 -28.89
CA GLN A 167 31.48 -23.63 -27.79
C GLN A 167 31.18 -22.98 -26.44
N LYS A 168 31.29 -21.66 -26.33
CA LYS A 168 30.93 -20.91 -25.12
C LYS A 168 29.44 -20.91 -24.85
N ASP A 169 28.59 -20.81 -25.87
CA ASP A 169 27.14 -20.95 -25.71
C ASP A 169 26.75 -22.33 -25.18
N PHE A 170 27.41 -23.39 -25.68
CA PHE A 170 27.24 -24.74 -25.16
C PHE A 170 27.65 -24.84 -23.69
N GLU A 171 28.83 -24.32 -23.33
CA GLU A 171 29.32 -24.28 -21.94
C GLU A 171 28.35 -23.51 -21.02
N ILE A 172 27.84 -22.36 -21.45
CA ILE A 172 26.84 -21.58 -20.70
C ILE A 172 25.55 -22.38 -20.52
N ASN A 173 25.09 -23.08 -21.56
CA ASN A 173 23.89 -23.91 -21.47
C ASN A 173 24.05 -25.06 -20.48
N GLU A 174 25.18 -25.79 -20.55
CA GLU A 174 25.50 -26.86 -19.61
C GLU A 174 25.54 -26.35 -18.16
N LEU A 175 26.23 -25.23 -17.93
CA LEU A 175 26.26 -24.59 -16.61
C LEU A 175 24.89 -24.12 -16.15
N THR A 176 24.06 -23.61 -17.06
CA THR A 176 22.68 -23.19 -16.76
C THR A 176 21.81 -24.38 -16.35
N ILE A 177 21.96 -25.53 -17.03
CA ILE A 177 21.27 -26.77 -16.65
C ILE A 177 21.75 -27.23 -15.26
N ALA A 178 23.05 -27.30 -15.03
CA ALA A 178 23.61 -27.70 -13.74
C ALA A 178 23.12 -26.81 -12.58
N VAL A 179 23.11 -25.49 -12.76
CA VAL A 179 22.58 -24.54 -11.76
C VAL A 179 21.09 -24.75 -11.51
N ASN A 180 20.31 -25.06 -12.55
CA ASN A 180 18.88 -25.32 -12.40
C ASN A 180 18.59 -26.64 -11.69
N ASP A 181 19.35 -27.70 -11.98
CA ASP A 181 19.22 -28.99 -11.30
C ASP A 181 19.62 -28.88 -9.82
N LEU A 182 20.70 -28.13 -9.51
CA LEU A 182 21.10 -27.81 -8.13
C LEU A 182 20.06 -26.98 -7.38
N ARG A 183 19.41 -26.03 -8.06
CA ARG A 183 18.31 -25.25 -7.49
C ARG A 183 17.06 -26.10 -7.24
N GLY A 184 17.00 -27.30 -7.83
CA GLY A 184 15.92 -28.26 -7.75
C GLY A 184 14.85 -28.00 -8.82
N LYS A 185 14.63 -28.99 -9.68
CA LYS A 185 13.55 -29.02 -10.69
C LYS A 185 12.14 -28.83 -10.11
N PHE A 186 12.02 -28.95 -8.79
CA PHE A 186 10.78 -28.92 -8.01
C PHE A 186 10.71 -27.74 -7.01
N VAL A 187 11.33 -26.59 -7.31
CA VAL A 187 10.91 -25.34 -6.64
C VAL A 187 9.47 -25.07 -7.08
N LYS A 188 8.49 -25.57 -6.31
CA LYS A 188 7.06 -25.41 -6.60
C LYS A 188 6.81 -23.92 -6.85
N PRO A 189 6.54 -23.52 -8.11
CA PRO A 189 6.25 -22.12 -8.38
C PRO A 189 5.05 -21.77 -7.51
N THR A 190 5.21 -20.76 -6.65
CA THR A 190 4.14 -20.37 -5.74
C THR A 190 2.94 -19.98 -6.61
N LEU A 191 1.91 -20.82 -6.64
CA LEU A 191 0.71 -20.59 -7.44
C LEU A 191 0.03 -19.34 -6.88
N LYS A 192 0.28 -18.19 -7.50
CA LYS A 192 -0.42 -16.95 -7.19
C LYS A 192 -1.85 -17.10 -7.70
N LYS A 193 -2.83 -16.79 -6.86
CA LYS A 193 -4.25 -16.71 -7.26
C LYS A 193 -4.40 -15.54 -8.23
N VAL A 194 -4.19 -15.81 -9.52
CA VAL A 194 -4.46 -14.87 -10.60
C VAL A 194 -5.97 -14.85 -10.81
N SER A 195 -6.59 -13.67 -10.68
CA SER A 195 -8.01 -13.54 -11.01
C SER A 195 -8.17 -13.73 -12.53
N LYS A 196 -9.14 -14.53 -12.96
CA LYS A 196 -9.41 -14.82 -14.39
C LYS A 196 -9.75 -13.54 -15.19
N THR A 197 -10.08 -12.46 -14.50
CA THR A 197 -10.49 -11.16 -15.05
C THR A 197 -9.33 -10.18 -15.25
N ASP A 198 -8.23 -10.24 -14.48
CA ASP A 198 -7.10 -9.30 -14.62
C ASP A 198 -6.48 -9.35 -16.03
N ASN A 199 -6.30 -10.56 -16.55
CA ASN A 199 -5.72 -10.78 -17.89
C ASN A 199 -6.69 -10.42 -19.03
N LYS A 200 -8.01 -10.31 -18.77
CA LYS A 200 -8.97 -9.82 -19.77
C LYS A 200 -8.87 -8.31 -19.91
N PHE A 201 -8.54 -7.59 -18.84
CA PHE A 201 -8.26 -6.16 -18.89
C PHE A 201 -6.92 -5.84 -19.54
N ASP A 202 -5.90 -6.69 -19.43
CA ASP A 202 -4.60 -6.43 -20.08
C ASP A 202 -4.66 -6.45 -21.61
N LYS A 203 -5.57 -7.25 -22.20
CA LYS A 203 -5.83 -7.22 -23.65
C LYS A 203 -6.57 -5.95 -24.10
N LEU A 204 -7.35 -5.34 -23.20
CA LEU A 204 -8.01 -4.05 -23.45
C LEU A 204 -7.02 -2.87 -23.25
N LYS A 205 -6.19 -2.94 -22.22
CA LYS A 205 -5.14 -1.95 -21.89
C LYS A 205 -4.05 -1.83 -22.97
N LYS A 206 -3.74 -2.89 -23.72
CA LYS A 206 -2.77 -2.82 -24.83
C LYS A 206 -3.30 -2.08 -26.07
N LYS A 207 -4.64 -2.00 -26.24
CA LYS A 207 -5.24 -1.15 -27.29
C LYS A 207 -5.39 0.30 -26.83
N GLU A 208 -5.53 0.52 -25.52
CA GLU A 208 -5.60 1.84 -24.89
C GLU A 208 -4.24 2.26 -24.30
N THR A 209 -3.20 2.31 -25.14
CA THR A 209 -1.86 2.78 -24.73
C THR A 209 -1.76 4.31 -24.63
N ALA A 210 -2.86 4.98 -24.28
CA ALA A 210 -2.78 6.18 -23.46
C ALA A 210 -3.10 5.69 -22.05
N LYS A 211 -2.03 5.40 -21.29
CA LYS A 211 -1.98 5.27 -19.84
C LYS A 211 -3.36 5.48 -19.22
N VAL A 212 -3.97 4.43 -18.68
CA VAL A 212 -5.10 4.54 -17.74
C VAL A 212 -4.59 5.35 -16.55
N ASP A 213 -4.49 6.65 -16.76
CA ASP A 213 -4.05 7.63 -15.81
C ASP A 213 -5.27 7.79 -14.95
N PHE A 214 -5.26 7.15 -13.78
CA PHE A 214 -6.39 7.24 -12.85
C PHE A 214 -6.78 8.69 -12.58
N ARG A 215 -5.89 9.66 -12.83
CA ARG A 215 -6.11 11.10 -12.75
C ARG A 215 -7.02 11.67 -13.85
N SER A 216 -7.11 11.07 -15.03
CA SER A 216 -7.96 11.59 -16.12
C SER A 216 -9.45 11.36 -15.87
N ASN A 217 -9.80 10.31 -15.11
CA ASN A 217 -11.17 10.05 -14.66
C ASN A 217 -11.53 10.74 -13.34
N LEU A 218 -10.61 11.47 -12.69
CA LEU A 218 -10.96 12.32 -11.56
C LEU A 218 -11.27 13.73 -12.06
N LYS A 219 -12.44 14.27 -11.65
CA LYS A 219 -12.71 15.70 -11.78
C LYS A 219 -11.72 16.47 -10.91
N THR A 220 -10.81 17.23 -11.51
CA THR A 220 -10.04 18.27 -10.81
C THR A 220 -11.01 19.39 -10.43
N VAL A 221 -11.26 19.55 -9.13
CA VAL A 221 -12.03 20.70 -8.61
C VAL A 221 -11.05 21.87 -8.51
N GLU A 222 -11.15 22.84 -9.41
CA GLU A 222 -10.53 24.15 -9.24
C GLU A 222 -11.29 24.89 -8.15
N SER A 223 -10.94 24.63 -6.89
CA SER A 223 -11.41 25.43 -5.78
C SER A 223 -10.66 26.76 -5.78
N ASN A 224 -11.23 27.78 -6.42
CA ASN A 224 -10.88 29.20 -6.27
C ASN A 224 -11.26 29.74 -4.88
N LYS A 225 -10.87 29.04 -3.80
CA LYS A 225 -11.06 29.53 -2.42
C LYS A 225 -9.97 30.50 -1.95
N PHE A 226 -8.94 30.74 -2.78
CA PHE A 226 -7.82 31.63 -2.45
C PHE A 226 -7.44 32.61 -3.59
N ALA A 227 -8.21 32.66 -4.69
CA ALA A 227 -8.02 33.69 -5.70
C ALA A 227 -8.81 34.93 -5.27
N MET A 228 -8.06 35.95 -4.86
CA MET A 228 -8.54 37.29 -4.53
C MET A 228 -9.44 37.80 -5.65
N GLU A 229 -10.57 38.37 -5.24
CA GLU A 229 -11.65 38.94 -6.04
C GLU A 229 -11.10 39.86 -7.14
N GLU A 230 -11.05 39.34 -8.38
CA GLU A 230 -10.79 40.15 -9.57
C GLU A 230 -12.07 40.12 -10.42
N GLU A 231 -12.64 41.30 -10.63
CA GLU A 231 -13.91 41.56 -11.31
C GLU A 231 -14.01 40.78 -12.63
N LYS A 232 -14.91 39.80 -12.69
CA LYS A 232 -15.42 39.31 -13.97
C LYS A 232 -16.57 40.20 -14.43
N GLU A 233 -16.30 40.95 -15.49
CA GLU A 233 -17.29 41.61 -16.33
C GLU A 233 -18.53 40.73 -16.54
N LYS A 234 -19.70 41.31 -16.27
CA LYS A 234 -21.00 40.68 -16.48
C LYS A 234 -21.27 40.52 -17.97
N GLU A 235 -20.83 39.41 -18.54
CA GLU A 235 -21.25 38.98 -19.87
C GLU A 235 -22.75 38.61 -19.82
N LYS A 236 -23.58 39.39 -20.54
CA LYS A 236 -25.02 39.16 -20.64
C LYS A 236 -25.29 37.75 -21.19
N LEU A 237 -26.01 36.94 -20.42
CA LEU A 237 -26.44 35.61 -20.86
C LEU A 237 -27.46 35.71 -22.02
N GLU A 238 -27.17 35.01 -23.12
CA GLU A 238 -27.89 35.02 -24.41
C GLU A 238 -29.34 34.48 -24.44
N TRP A 239 -29.95 34.13 -23.32
CA TRP A 239 -31.37 33.72 -23.31
C TRP A 239 -32.33 34.86 -22.95
N ALA A 240 -31.83 36.04 -22.60
CA ALA A 240 -32.62 37.25 -22.43
C ALA A 240 -32.56 38.08 -23.73
N LYS A 241 -33.37 37.69 -24.71
CA LYS A 241 -33.71 38.52 -25.86
C LYS A 241 -35.06 39.19 -25.61
#